data_AF-A0A4Q2YQ11-F1
#
_entry.id   AF-A0A4Q2YQ11-F1
#
_cell.length_a   1.000
_cell.length_b   1.000
_cell.length_c   1.000
_cell.angle_alpha   90.00
_cell.angle_beta   90.00
_cell.angle_gamma   90.00
#
_symmetry.space_group_name_H-M   'P 1'
#
loop_
_entity.id
_entity.type
_entity.pdbx_description
1 polymer ?
#
loop_
_entity_poly.entity_id
_entity_poly.type
_entity_poly.pdbx_seq_one_letter_code
_entity_poly.pdbx_strand_id
1 'polypeptide(L)'
;MLHAALLFSVLPVLTVPPPPPPIDSIFGGQRASPPQLLAWNPGEVRCDGVAIGGAALRPGSEIAFLDPQRVRAISYHFAIDAAGRTHSIARDAGEFSPVGQDIGPALAASRFPGSAKRANCQISFAPKFDSLASAPLADLIAYSIHPTGPKLPKEGWDRIGAVGNCRDKPRPAPLLSGHPEFRKLKATPGARDWALVGYDTDTAGRPVDVRIAQGSGNDELDAAAIEAIRVSRFTGGARTGCLYPYWRSAGKLPAPERPAEEQMRPADAVCPAKVEWTTRPTTSYPPAYRKRAIEGWAIVSFDTAPWGEVGNVKVLDAQPSADFGSQAMNIIRSGRVTPSAQGASGC
;
A
#
# COMPACT_ATOMS: atom_id res chain seq x y z
N MET A 1 -52.38 -74.50 41.49
CA MET A 1 -53.69 -73.84 41.45
C MET A 1 -53.54 -72.42 41.98
N LEU A 2 -54.09 -71.45 41.25
CA LEU A 2 -54.33 -70.04 41.59
C LEU A 2 -53.15 -69.05 41.79
N HIS A 3 -53.18 -68.04 40.91
CA HIS A 3 -53.01 -66.58 41.14
C HIS A 3 -51.66 -66.01 41.58
N ALA A 4 -51.10 -65.15 40.71
CA ALA A 4 -50.96 -63.71 41.01
C ALA A 4 -50.61 -62.94 39.73
N ALA A 5 -51.54 -62.13 39.25
CA ALA A 5 -51.32 -61.16 38.18
C ALA A 5 -50.59 -59.93 38.73
N LEU A 6 -49.45 -59.58 38.14
CA LEU A 6 -48.72 -58.34 38.41
C LEU A 6 -49.10 -57.30 37.35
N LEU A 7 -49.90 -56.31 37.77
CA LEU A 7 -50.19 -55.10 37.03
C LEU A 7 -48.92 -54.23 36.97
N PHE A 8 -48.37 -54.05 35.76
CA PHE A 8 -47.35 -53.03 35.50
C PHE A 8 -48.02 -51.69 35.20
N SER A 9 -47.88 -50.74 36.12
CA SER A 9 -48.20 -49.33 35.90
C SER A 9 -47.17 -48.71 34.95
N VAL A 10 -47.60 -48.31 33.76
CA VAL A 10 -46.77 -47.57 32.80
C VAL A 10 -46.90 -46.08 33.11
N LEU A 11 -45.85 -45.49 33.67
CA LEU A 11 -45.72 -44.03 33.78
C LEU A 11 -45.42 -43.44 32.39
N PRO A 12 -46.08 -42.36 31.96
CA PRO A 12 -45.76 -41.69 30.71
C PRO A 12 -44.39 -41.01 30.83
N VAL A 13 -43.46 -41.40 29.94
CA VAL A 13 -42.20 -40.69 29.74
C VAL A 13 -42.53 -39.32 29.16
N LEU A 14 -42.33 -38.26 29.94
CA LEU A 14 -42.30 -36.89 29.44
C LEU A 14 -41.16 -36.80 28.42
N THR A 15 -41.51 -36.76 27.13
CA THR A 15 -40.60 -36.50 26.03
C THR A 15 -40.14 -35.05 26.10
N VAL A 16 -38.97 -34.82 26.70
CA VAL A 16 -38.28 -33.54 26.60
C VAL A 16 -37.93 -33.33 25.11
N PRO A 17 -38.42 -32.26 24.46
CA PRO A 17 -38.06 -31.98 23.07
C PRO A 17 -36.54 -31.82 22.98
N PRO A 18 -35.88 -32.37 21.94
CA PRO A 18 -34.45 -32.19 21.77
C PRO A 18 -34.13 -30.69 21.75
N PRO A 19 -32.97 -30.27 22.31
CA PRO A 19 -32.55 -28.88 22.24
C PRO A 19 -32.58 -28.44 20.78
N PRO A 20 -33.06 -27.22 20.48
CA PRO A 20 -33.04 -26.72 19.12
C PRO A 20 -31.62 -26.85 18.57
N PRO A 21 -31.45 -27.27 17.31
CA PRO A 21 -30.12 -27.34 16.71
C PRO A 21 -29.44 -25.98 16.90
N PRO A 22 -28.11 -25.95 17.12
CA PRO A 22 -27.40 -24.69 17.22
C PRO A 22 -27.79 -23.82 16.03
N ILE A 23 -28.16 -22.57 16.31
CA ILE A 23 -28.46 -21.58 15.28
C ILE A 23 -27.18 -21.45 14.46
N ASP A 24 -27.14 -22.15 13.32
CA ASP A 24 -26.16 -21.88 12.28
C ASP A 24 -26.27 -20.39 11.99
N SER A 25 -25.16 -19.70 12.22
CA SER A 25 -25.08 -18.27 12.08
C SER A 25 -25.66 -17.87 10.73
N ILE A 26 -26.64 -16.95 10.75
CA ILE A 26 -27.33 -16.41 9.57
C ILE A 26 -26.34 -15.63 8.65
N PHE A 27 -25.05 -15.57 9.02
CA PHE A 27 -23.95 -15.36 8.08
C PHE A 27 -23.65 -16.64 7.31
N GLY A 28 -24.56 -16.99 6.40
CA GLY A 28 -24.35 -18.06 5.46
C GLY A 28 -23.02 -17.89 4.73
N GLY A 29 -22.13 -18.87 4.89
CA GLY A 29 -21.52 -19.60 3.78
C GLY A 29 -20.80 -18.84 2.67
N GLN A 30 -20.45 -17.56 2.80
CA GLN A 30 -19.45 -16.97 1.93
C GLN A 30 -18.11 -17.61 2.27
N ARG A 31 -17.75 -18.67 1.52
CA ARG A 31 -16.38 -19.16 1.47
C ARG A 31 -15.51 -17.93 1.22
N ALA A 32 -14.70 -17.56 2.22
CA ALA A 32 -13.70 -16.52 2.05
C ALA A 32 -12.94 -16.84 0.77
N SER A 33 -12.87 -15.89 -0.16
CA SER A 33 -12.15 -16.13 -1.41
C SER A 33 -10.73 -16.54 -1.06
N PRO A 34 -10.17 -17.57 -1.73
CA PRO A 34 -8.80 -17.97 -1.47
C PRO A 34 -7.86 -16.77 -1.66
N PRO A 35 -6.74 -16.70 -0.93
CA PRO A 35 -5.80 -15.59 -1.11
C PRO A 35 -5.30 -15.56 -2.55
N GLN A 36 -5.47 -14.40 -3.19
CA GLN A 36 -4.96 -14.13 -4.53
C GLN A 36 -4.00 -12.96 -4.50
N LEU A 37 -3.06 -12.95 -5.44
CA LEU A 37 -2.22 -11.79 -5.68
C LEU A 37 -2.99 -10.81 -6.57
N LEU A 38 -3.26 -9.62 -6.04
CA LEU A 38 -3.86 -8.50 -6.76
C LEU A 38 -2.74 -7.57 -7.24
N ALA A 39 -2.69 -7.39 -8.55
CA ALA A 39 -1.86 -6.43 -9.24
C ALA A 39 -2.71 -5.32 -9.87
N TRP A 40 -2.18 -4.10 -9.91
CA TRP A 40 -2.79 -2.99 -10.66
C TRP A 40 -1.94 -2.68 -11.89
N ASN A 41 -2.51 -2.82 -13.06
CA ASN A 41 -1.82 -2.59 -14.32
C ASN A 41 -2.21 -1.21 -14.88
N PRO A 42 -1.25 -0.29 -15.04
CA PRO A 42 -1.52 1.00 -15.67
C PRO A 42 -1.90 0.79 -17.14
N GLY A 43 -2.99 1.42 -17.56
CA GLY A 43 -3.35 1.57 -18.96
C GLY A 43 -2.54 2.67 -19.66
N GLU A 44 -2.93 2.97 -20.89
CA GLU A 44 -2.38 4.09 -21.65
C GLU A 44 -2.71 5.43 -20.99
N VAL A 45 -1.74 6.35 -20.98
CA VAL A 45 -1.96 7.73 -20.54
C VAL A 45 -2.40 8.58 -21.71
N ARG A 46 -3.52 9.28 -21.55
CA ARG A 46 -4.07 10.17 -22.57
C ARG A 46 -4.22 11.56 -22.01
N CYS A 47 -3.62 12.56 -22.64
CA CYS A 47 -3.77 13.97 -22.29
C CYS A 47 -4.46 14.70 -23.44
N ASP A 48 -5.51 15.46 -23.13
CA ASP A 48 -6.35 16.11 -24.14
C ASP A 48 -6.86 15.12 -25.23
N GLY A 49 -7.12 13.87 -24.83
CA GLY A 49 -7.55 12.78 -25.70
C GLY A 49 -6.43 12.08 -26.51
N VAL A 50 -5.20 12.59 -26.47
CA VAL A 50 -4.06 12.06 -27.23
C VAL A 50 -3.21 11.14 -26.33
N ALA A 51 -2.93 9.93 -26.82
CA ALA A 51 -1.99 9.02 -26.17
C ALA A 51 -0.59 9.64 -26.11
N ILE A 52 0.03 9.62 -24.93
CA ILE A 52 1.41 10.07 -24.75
C ILE A 52 2.33 8.89 -24.46
N GLY A 53 3.59 9.02 -24.87
CA GLY A 53 4.62 8.03 -24.54
C GLY A 53 4.98 8.04 -23.06
N GLY A 54 5.59 6.93 -22.61
CA GLY A 54 5.96 6.70 -21.22
C GLY A 54 5.00 5.74 -20.51
N ALA A 55 5.46 5.17 -19.40
CA ALA A 55 4.67 4.26 -18.58
C ALA A 55 4.54 4.82 -17.16
N ALA A 56 3.32 4.79 -16.62
CA ALA A 56 3.12 5.07 -15.21
C ALA A 56 3.80 3.99 -14.36
N LEU A 57 4.34 4.39 -13.22
CA LEU A 57 4.93 3.47 -12.28
C LEU A 57 3.85 2.51 -11.76
N ARG A 58 4.16 1.21 -11.78
CA ARG A 58 3.23 0.19 -11.28
C ARG A 58 3.06 0.32 -9.76
N PRO A 59 1.82 0.30 -9.24
CA PRO A 59 1.55 0.18 -7.81
C PRO A 59 2.07 -1.16 -7.27
N GLY A 60 2.39 -1.22 -5.97
CA GLY A 60 2.74 -2.48 -5.33
C GLY A 60 1.58 -3.47 -5.36
N SER A 61 1.88 -4.75 -5.61
CA SER A 61 0.90 -5.83 -5.51
C SER A 61 0.43 -6.03 -4.06
N GLU A 62 -0.75 -6.62 -3.90
CA GLU A 62 -1.40 -6.85 -2.61
C GLU A 62 -1.92 -8.29 -2.53
N ILE A 63 -2.07 -8.85 -1.32
CA ILE A 63 -2.81 -10.10 -1.13
C ILE A 63 -4.26 -9.77 -0.81
N ALA A 64 -5.17 -10.24 -1.65
CA ALA A 64 -6.60 -9.98 -1.55
C ALA A 64 -7.39 -11.26 -1.25
N PHE A 65 -8.46 -11.10 -0.46
CA PHE A 65 -9.45 -12.14 -0.12
C PHE A 65 -10.84 -11.77 -0.68
N LEU A 66 -10.85 -10.98 -1.74
CA LEU A 66 -12.03 -10.39 -2.34
C LEU A 66 -12.42 -11.17 -3.60
N ASP A 67 -13.71 -11.19 -3.91
CA ASP A 67 -14.19 -11.66 -5.21
C ASP A 67 -13.67 -10.72 -6.32
N PRO A 68 -12.88 -11.23 -7.29
CA PRO A 68 -12.37 -10.43 -8.41
C PRO A 68 -13.45 -9.66 -9.17
N GLN A 69 -14.69 -10.17 -9.25
CA GLN A 69 -15.79 -9.52 -9.95
C GLN A 69 -16.26 -8.22 -9.27
N ARG A 70 -15.95 -8.05 -7.99
CA ARG A 70 -16.30 -6.86 -7.20
C ARG A 70 -15.25 -5.76 -7.26
N VAL A 71 -14.06 -6.05 -7.82
CA VAL A 71 -12.99 -5.06 -7.95
C VAL A 71 -12.98 -4.50 -9.36
N ARG A 72 -13.25 -3.20 -9.47
CA ARG A 72 -13.29 -2.48 -10.75
C ARG A 72 -11.97 -1.75 -11.03
N ALA A 73 -11.78 -1.38 -12.28
CA ALA A 73 -10.70 -0.48 -12.67
C ALA A 73 -10.83 0.86 -11.94
N ILE A 74 -9.70 1.47 -11.62
CA ILE A 74 -9.64 2.75 -10.92
C ILE A 74 -9.01 3.77 -11.85
N SER A 75 -9.76 4.83 -12.15
CA SER A 75 -9.32 5.91 -13.03
C SER A 75 -8.90 7.15 -12.26
N TYR A 76 -7.92 7.85 -12.79
CA TYR A 76 -7.43 9.12 -12.27
C TYR A 76 -7.33 10.14 -13.39
N HIS A 77 -7.64 11.40 -13.05
CA HIS A 77 -7.24 12.55 -13.83
C HIS A 77 -6.09 13.30 -13.14
N PHE A 78 -5.23 13.93 -13.94
CA PHE A 78 -4.04 14.62 -13.46
C PHE A 78 -3.49 15.57 -14.54
N ALA A 79 -2.41 16.26 -14.22
CA ALA A 79 -1.62 17.06 -15.15
C ALA A 79 -0.13 16.69 -15.05
N ILE A 80 0.64 17.02 -16.08
CA ILE A 80 2.08 16.76 -16.17
C ILE A 80 2.81 18.08 -16.37
N ASP A 81 3.78 18.36 -15.51
CA ASP A 81 4.61 19.57 -15.62
C ASP A 81 5.71 19.44 -16.70
N ALA A 82 6.46 20.52 -16.93
CA ALA A 82 7.51 20.55 -17.94
C ALA A 82 8.68 19.58 -17.65
N ALA A 83 8.84 19.16 -16.39
CA ALA A 83 9.83 18.17 -15.96
C ALA A 83 9.28 16.73 -16.04
N GLY A 84 8.07 16.55 -16.57
CA GLY A 84 7.43 15.25 -16.69
C GLY A 84 6.85 14.71 -15.38
N ARG A 85 6.70 15.54 -14.34
CA ARG A 85 6.11 15.14 -13.06
C ARG A 85 4.59 15.29 -13.09
N THR A 86 3.92 14.30 -12.53
CA THR A 86 2.47 14.35 -12.31
C THR A 86 2.11 15.28 -11.15
N HIS A 87 1.05 16.05 -11.31
CA HIS A 87 0.45 16.89 -10.27
C HIS A 87 -1.07 16.98 -10.46
N SER A 88 -1.77 17.62 -9.52
CA SER A 88 -3.24 17.74 -9.51
C SER A 88 -3.94 16.38 -9.67
N ILE A 89 -3.41 15.34 -9.03
CA ILE A 89 -3.88 13.96 -9.16
C ILE A 89 -5.16 13.79 -8.34
N ALA A 90 -6.24 13.41 -9.00
CA ALA A 90 -7.49 13.07 -8.35
C ALA A 90 -8.09 11.81 -8.98
N ARG A 91 -8.66 10.97 -8.12
CA ARG A 91 -9.40 9.79 -8.54
C ARG A 91 -10.73 10.24 -9.15
N ASP A 92 -11.11 9.64 -10.26
CA ASP A 92 -12.44 9.86 -10.82
C ASP A 92 -13.51 9.34 -9.86
N ALA A 93 -14.68 10.00 -9.82
CA ALA A 93 -15.74 9.66 -8.88
C ALA A 93 -16.09 8.16 -8.94
N GLY A 94 -16.10 7.51 -7.78
CA GLY A 94 -16.35 6.08 -7.64
C GLY A 94 -16.43 5.66 -6.19
N GLU A 95 -16.96 4.46 -5.95
CA GLU A 95 -17.04 3.90 -4.60
C GLU A 95 -15.65 3.75 -3.97
N PHE A 96 -15.61 3.89 -2.64
CA PHE A 96 -14.40 3.62 -1.88
C PHE A 96 -13.94 2.17 -2.15
N SER A 97 -12.68 2.01 -2.55
CA SER A 97 -12.06 0.70 -2.72
C SER A 97 -11.13 0.41 -1.55
N PRO A 98 -11.28 -0.72 -0.83
CA PRO A 98 -10.37 -1.10 0.25
C PRO A 98 -8.97 -1.50 -0.24
N VAL A 99 -8.80 -1.66 -1.56
CA VAL A 99 -7.56 -2.02 -2.25
C VAL A 99 -7.12 -0.91 -3.20
N GLY A 100 -5.87 -0.93 -3.66
CA GLY A 100 -5.35 0.06 -4.60
C GLY A 100 -5.02 1.40 -3.95
N GLN A 101 -4.73 1.41 -2.66
CA GLN A 101 -4.33 2.61 -1.91
C GLN A 101 -2.97 3.15 -2.37
N ASP A 102 -2.16 2.33 -3.01
CA ASP A 102 -0.85 2.72 -3.56
C ASP A 102 -0.93 3.29 -4.98
N ILE A 103 -2.11 3.32 -5.63
CA ILE A 103 -2.26 3.79 -7.02
C ILE A 103 -1.93 5.28 -7.14
N GLY A 104 -2.58 6.14 -6.36
CA GLY A 104 -2.33 7.59 -6.35
C GLY A 104 -0.86 7.93 -6.06
N PRO A 105 -0.25 7.37 -4.99
CA PRO A 105 1.17 7.51 -4.70
C PRO A 105 2.11 7.01 -5.82
N ALA A 106 1.79 5.88 -6.47
CA ALA A 106 2.57 5.39 -7.60
C ALA A 106 2.49 6.33 -8.81
N LEU A 107 1.29 6.84 -9.09
CA LEU A 107 1.07 7.85 -10.12
C LEU A 107 1.87 9.13 -9.81
N ALA A 108 1.82 9.62 -8.57
CA ALA A 108 2.60 10.78 -8.11
C ALA A 108 4.13 10.60 -8.29
N ALA A 109 4.62 9.37 -8.12
CA ALA A 109 6.02 9.01 -8.34
C ALA A 109 6.38 8.80 -9.82
N SER A 110 5.41 8.77 -10.73
CA SER A 110 5.64 8.52 -12.15
C SER A 110 6.37 9.68 -12.82
N ARG A 111 7.06 9.37 -13.93
CA ARG A 111 7.73 10.34 -14.80
C ARG A 111 7.38 10.06 -16.24
N PHE A 112 6.98 11.12 -16.93
CA PHE A 112 6.66 11.09 -18.35
C PHE A 112 7.72 11.87 -19.14
N PRO A 113 7.87 11.63 -20.45
CA PRO A 113 8.79 12.40 -21.29
C PRO A 113 8.55 13.91 -21.16
N GLY A 114 9.55 14.63 -20.68
CA GLY A 114 9.50 16.08 -20.49
C GLY A 114 9.77 16.81 -21.81
N SER A 115 8.73 17.39 -22.40
CA SER A 115 8.88 18.29 -23.55
C SER A 115 7.81 19.38 -23.61
N ALA A 116 6.65 19.15 -22.99
CA ALA A 116 5.61 20.17 -22.82
C ALA A 116 4.78 19.87 -21.57
N LYS A 117 4.27 20.92 -20.92
CA LYS A 117 3.22 20.79 -19.92
C LYS A 117 1.99 20.15 -20.58
N ARG A 118 1.35 19.21 -19.88
CA ARG A 118 0.11 18.57 -20.32
C ARG A 118 -0.96 18.75 -19.27
N ALA A 119 -2.16 19.10 -19.71
CA ALA A 119 -3.34 19.17 -18.87
C ALA A 119 -4.30 18.02 -19.23
N ASN A 120 -5.36 17.86 -18.43
CA ASN A 120 -6.45 16.93 -18.70
C ASN A 120 -5.97 15.50 -19.01
N CYS A 121 -4.94 15.05 -18.31
CA CYS A 121 -4.41 13.71 -18.46
C CYS A 121 -5.30 12.72 -17.70
N GLN A 122 -5.50 11.54 -18.27
CA GLN A 122 -6.28 10.45 -17.70
C GLN A 122 -5.52 9.14 -17.81
N ILE A 123 -5.71 8.28 -16.82
CA ILE A 123 -5.21 6.91 -16.80
C ILE A 123 -6.16 6.02 -16.02
N SER A 124 -6.35 4.78 -16.49
CA SER A 124 -7.08 3.74 -15.76
C SER A 124 -6.14 2.61 -15.34
N PHE A 125 -6.29 2.14 -14.11
CA PHE A 125 -5.57 0.99 -13.58
C PHE A 125 -6.50 -0.21 -13.53
N ALA A 126 -6.20 -1.23 -14.32
CA ALA A 126 -6.98 -2.46 -14.36
C ALA A 126 -6.49 -3.43 -13.26
N PRO A 127 -7.39 -4.01 -12.45
CA PRO A 127 -7.02 -5.04 -11.50
C PRO A 127 -6.73 -6.35 -12.25
N LYS A 128 -5.68 -7.05 -11.82
CA LYS A 128 -5.36 -8.40 -12.26
C LYS A 128 -5.21 -9.29 -11.03
N PHE A 129 -5.97 -10.37 -11.00
CA PHE A 129 -5.93 -11.38 -9.96
C PHE A 129 -5.25 -12.63 -10.49
N ASP A 130 -4.15 -13.02 -9.86
CA ASP A 130 -3.49 -14.29 -10.11
C ASP A 130 -3.57 -15.17 -8.84
N SER A 131 -3.71 -16.49 -9.00
CA SER A 131 -3.52 -17.40 -7.86
C SER A 131 -2.05 -17.37 -7.44
N LEU A 132 -1.74 -17.73 -6.19
CA LEU A 132 -0.34 -17.73 -5.74
C LEU A 132 0.52 -18.74 -6.53
N ALA A 133 -0.08 -19.84 -6.99
CA ALA A 133 0.55 -20.81 -7.88
C ALA A 133 0.90 -20.25 -9.28
N SER A 134 0.11 -19.32 -9.84
CA SER A 134 0.33 -18.79 -11.20
C SER A 134 0.87 -17.37 -11.23
N ALA A 135 0.91 -16.69 -10.09
CA ALA A 135 1.35 -15.30 -9.99
C ALA A 135 2.79 -15.11 -10.53
N PRO A 136 3.06 -13.96 -11.16
CA PRO A 136 4.41 -13.59 -11.57
C PRO A 136 5.37 -13.64 -10.39
N LEU A 137 6.51 -14.32 -10.55
CA LEU A 137 7.46 -14.52 -9.45
C LEU A 137 8.00 -13.20 -8.92
N ALA A 138 8.28 -12.24 -9.80
CA ALA A 138 8.73 -10.90 -9.43
C ALA A 138 7.74 -10.17 -8.51
N ASP A 139 6.43 -10.33 -8.74
CA ASP A 139 5.40 -9.68 -7.92
C ASP A 139 5.28 -10.35 -6.54
N LEU A 140 5.41 -11.68 -6.46
CA LEU A 140 5.46 -12.41 -5.19
C LEU A 140 6.69 -12.00 -4.35
N ILE A 141 7.85 -11.88 -5.00
CA ILE A 141 9.09 -11.42 -4.36
C ILE A 141 8.92 -9.98 -3.87
N ALA A 142 8.47 -9.07 -4.73
CA ALA A 142 8.24 -7.67 -4.37
C ALA A 142 7.26 -7.56 -3.18
N TYR A 143 6.17 -8.34 -3.18
CA TYR A 143 5.24 -8.40 -2.06
C TYR A 143 5.90 -8.90 -0.78
N SER A 144 6.74 -9.96 -0.85
CA SER A 144 7.42 -10.51 0.32
C SER A 144 8.40 -9.51 0.98
N ILE A 145 9.00 -8.62 0.19
CA ILE A 145 9.94 -7.58 0.64
C ILE A 145 9.18 -6.35 1.17
N HIS A 146 8.05 -6.02 0.55
CA HIS A 146 7.28 -4.82 0.84
C HIS A 146 5.79 -5.12 1.10
N PRO A 147 5.47 -5.94 2.13
CA PRO A 147 4.10 -6.36 2.37
C PRO A 147 3.21 -5.15 2.69
N THR A 148 2.10 -5.06 1.97
CA THR A 148 1.07 -4.03 2.17
C THR A 148 -0.09 -4.51 3.05
N GLY A 149 -0.16 -5.82 3.32
CA GLY A 149 -1.18 -6.46 4.14
C GLY A 149 -0.66 -7.73 4.83
N PRO A 150 -1.44 -8.83 4.85
CA PRO A 150 -1.09 -10.04 5.59
C PRO A 150 0.17 -10.73 5.06
N LYS A 151 0.77 -11.60 5.88
CA LYS A 151 1.97 -12.36 5.49
C LYS A 151 1.70 -13.20 4.23
N LEU A 152 2.70 -13.30 3.35
CA LEU A 152 2.64 -14.17 2.19
C LEU A 152 2.40 -15.63 2.63
N PRO A 153 1.37 -16.32 2.10
CA PRO A 153 1.11 -17.72 2.43
C PRO A 153 2.23 -18.66 1.99
N LYS A 154 2.26 -19.87 2.58
CA LYS A 154 3.28 -20.90 2.29
C LYS A 154 3.41 -21.19 0.79
N GLU A 155 2.30 -21.27 0.07
CA GLU A 155 2.27 -21.48 -1.38
C GLU A 155 3.12 -20.44 -2.15
N GLY A 156 3.02 -19.17 -1.78
CA GLY A 156 3.85 -18.11 -2.36
C GLY A 156 5.33 -18.25 -1.98
N TRP A 157 5.63 -18.66 -0.75
CA TRP A 157 7.01 -18.92 -0.32
C TRP A 157 7.64 -20.14 -1.01
N ASP A 158 6.85 -21.16 -1.29
CA ASP A 158 7.29 -22.36 -1.98
C ASP A 158 7.64 -22.03 -3.44
N ARG A 159 6.86 -21.14 -4.09
CA ARG A 159 7.16 -20.59 -5.42
C ARG A 159 8.49 -19.82 -5.45
N ILE A 160 8.72 -18.93 -4.48
CA ILE A 160 9.98 -18.17 -4.36
C ILE A 160 11.18 -19.09 -4.13
N GLY A 161 10.99 -20.13 -3.31
CA GLY A 161 12.05 -21.02 -2.86
C GLY A 161 12.23 -22.31 -3.64
N ALA A 162 11.61 -22.45 -4.82
CA ALA A 162 11.54 -23.73 -5.55
C ALA A 162 12.87 -24.20 -6.17
N VAL A 163 13.94 -23.41 -6.08
CA VAL A 163 15.21 -23.66 -6.77
C VAL A 163 16.25 -24.21 -5.79
N GLY A 164 16.89 -25.32 -6.19
CA GLY A 164 18.03 -25.89 -5.48
C GLY A 164 17.69 -26.47 -4.10
N ASN A 165 18.70 -26.64 -3.26
CA ASN A 165 18.61 -27.31 -1.95
C ASN A 165 18.86 -26.37 -0.76
N CYS A 166 18.90 -25.05 -0.99
CA CYS A 166 19.24 -24.08 0.05
C CYS A 166 18.22 -24.02 1.20
N ARG A 167 16.97 -24.43 0.96
CA ARG A 167 15.90 -24.44 1.96
C ARG A 167 15.79 -25.75 2.74
N ASP A 168 16.53 -26.78 2.34
CA ASP A 168 16.56 -28.08 3.00
C ASP A 168 17.15 -27.96 4.41
N LYS A 169 16.70 -28.83 5.31
CA LYS A 169 17.22 -28.86 6.68
C LYS A 169 18.55 -29.65 6.73
N PRO A 170 19.52 -29.24 7.55
CA PRO A 170 19.59 -27.97 8.27
C PRO A 170 19.87 -26.81 7.30
N ARG A 171 19.15 -25.69 7.46
CA ARG A 171 19.33 -24.53 6.59
C ARG A 171 20.67 -23.85 6.88
N PRO A 172 21.35 -23.29 5.86
CA PRO A 172 22.56 -22.49 6.09
C PRO A 172 22.27 -21.32 7.02
N ALA A 173 22.98 -21.25 8.14
CA ALA A 173 22.89 -20.11 9.04
C ALA A 173 24.00 -19.10 8.69
N PRO A 174 23.72 -17.78 8.69
CA PRO A 174 24.75 -16.79 8.46
C PRO A 174 25.75 -16.77 9.63
N LEU A 175 27.04 -16.85 9.31
CA LEU A 175 28.16 -16.61 10.23
C LEU A 175 28.66 -15.17 10.11
N LEU A 176 28.58 -14.61 8.90
CA LEU A 176 28.85 -13.21 8.58
C LEU A 176 27.83 -12.75 7.54
N SER A 177 27.12 -11.66 7.83
CA SER A 177 26.19 -11.03 6.90
C SER A 177 26.80 -9.75 6.36
N GLY A 178 27.06 -9.70 5.05
CA GLY A 178 27.39 -8.47 4.36
C GLY A 178 26.13 -7.61 4.16
N HIS A 179 26.31 -6.30 4.24
CA HIS A 179 25.24 -5.34 4.00
C HIS A 179 25.74 -4.21 3.10
N PRO A 180 24.95 -3.80 2.09
CA PRO A 180 25.23 -2.59 1.34
C PRO A 180 25.33 -1.38 2.27
N GLU A 181 26.19 -0.42 1.93
CA GLU A 181 26.22 0.89 2.59
C GLU A 181 25.04 1.76 2.10
N PHE A 182 23.82 1.43 2.54
CA PHE A 182 22.58 2.02 2.02
C PHE A 182 22.56 3.55 2.03
N ARG A 183 23.27 4.21 2.96
CA ARG A 183 23.35 5.68 3.02
C ARG A 183 24.04 6.30 1.80
N LYS A 184 24.95 5.57 1.15
CA LYS A 184 25.68 6.00 -0.05
C LYS A 184 24.93 5.67 -1.35
N LEU A 185 23.98 4.74 -1.30
CA LEU A 185 23.21 4.34 -2.48
C LEU A 185 22.14 5.36 -2.82
N LYS A 186 22.08 5.72 -4.10
CA LYS A 186 21.03 6.59 -4.64
C LYS A 186 19.67 5.94 -4.46
N ALA A 187 18.78 6.64 -3.76
CA ALA A 187 17.38 6.23 -3.63
C ALA A 187 16.55 6.85 -4.75
N THR A 188 15.69 6.07 -5.38
CA THR A 188 14.81 6.55 -6.45
C THR A 188 13.64 7.35 -5.85
N PRO A 189 13.44 8.63 -6.23
CA PRO A 189 12.34 9.44 -5.70
C PRO A 189 10.98 8.77 -5.90
N GLY A 190 10.21 8.54 -4.83
CA GLY A 190 8.87 7.94 -4.94
C GLY A 190 8.81 6.43 -5.19
N ALA A 191 9.95 5.76 -5.44
CA ALA A 191 10.00 4.34 -5.77
C ALA A 191 10.82 3.56 -4.73
N ARG A 192 10.33 2.39 -4.34
CA ARG A 192 11.02 1.49 -3.40
C ARG A 192 11.80 0.46 -4.21
N ASP A 193 13.12 0.52 -4.12
CA ASP A 193 14.00 -0.35 -4.89
C ASP A 193 14.32 -1.61 -4.11
N TRP A 194 14.45 -2.73 -4.83
CA TRP A 194 14.80 -4.01 -4.24
C TRP A 194 15.60 -4.86 -5.22
N ALA A 195 16.46 -5.69 -4.68
CA ALA A 195 17.29 -6.64 -5.40
C ALA A 195 17.21 -7.99 -4.69
N LEU A 196 16.91 -9.05 -5.43
CA LEU A 196 16.99 -10.43 -4.96
C LEU A 196 18.26 -11.05 -5.53
N VAL A 197 19.23 -11.30 -4.66
CA VAL A 197 20.49 -11.94 -5.05
C VAL A 197 20.31 -13.45 -5.01
N GLY A 198 20.62 -14.11 -6.12
CA GLY A 198 20.79 -15.56 -6.20
C GLY A 198 22.25 -15.94 -6.03
N TYR A 199 22.52 -16.99 -5.28
CA TYR A 199 23.86 -17.52 -5.06
C TYR A 199 23.81 -19.00 -4.65
N ASP A 200 24.95 -19.66 -4.75
CA ASP A 200 25.19 -21.00 -4.24
C ASP A 200 26.21 -20.91 -3.08
N THR A 201 26.39 -21.97 -2.30
CA THR A 201 27.48 -22.05 -1.31
C THR A 201 28.41 -23.21 -1.63
N ASP A 202 29.71 -23.02 -1.44
CA ASP A 202 30.69 -24.11 -1.47
C ASP A 202 30.63 -24.96 -0.20
N THR A 203 31.48 -26.00 -0.11
CA THR A 203 31.54 -26.89 1.05
C THR A 203 31.93 -26.17 2.36
N ALA A 204 32.61 -25.04 2.27
CA ALA A 204 32.98 -24.20 3.41
C ALA A 204 31.90 -23.15 3.75
N GLY A 205 30.78 -23.10 3.03
CA GLY A 205 29.71 -22.12 3.24
C GLY A 205 30.03 -20.74 2.66
N ARG A 206 30.97 -20.65 1.71
CA ARG A 206 31.29 -19.40 1.00
C ARG A 206 30.36 -19.23 -0.20
N PRO A 207 29.81 -18.03 -0.42
CA PRO A 207 28.98 -17.76 -1.60
C PRO A 207 29.76 -17.89 -2.91
N VAL A 208 29.16 -18.60 -3.87
CA VAL A 208 29.64 -18.76 -5.26
C VAL A 208 28.47 -18.49 -6.21
N ASP A 209 28.77 -18.29 -7.50
CA ASP A 209 27.76 -18.02 -8.55
C ASP A 209 26.77 -16.88 -8.22
N VAL A 210 27.29 -15.85 -7.53
CA VAL A 210 26.51 -14.71 -7.04
C VAL A 210 26.05 -13.83 -8.21
N ARG A 211 24.73 -13.62 -8.32
CA ARG A 211 24.09 -12.83 -9.38
C ARG A 211 22.77 -12.22 -8.93
N ILE A 212 22.27 -11.23 -9.65
CA ILE A 212 20.88 -10.78 -9.48
C ILE A 212 19.94 -11.83 -10.06
N ALA A 213 19.00 -12.30 -9.25
CA ALA A 213 17.94 -13.20 -9.69
C ALA A 213 16.73 -12.41 -10.21
N GLN A 214 16.35 -11.34 -9.52
CA GLN A 214 15.27 -10.40 -9.84
C GLN A 214 15.52 -9.07 -9.12
N GLY A 215 14.91 -7.97 -9.58
CA GLY A 215 15.01 -6.68 -8.90
C GLY A 215 14.18 -5.59 -9.55
N SER A 216 14.22 -4.37 -9.00
CA SER A 216 13.61 -3.17 -9.58
C SER A 216 14.46 -2.54 -10.70
N GLY A 217 15.68 -3.03 -10.94
CA GLY A 217 16.61 -2.50 -11.95
C GLY A 217 17.41 -1.29 -11.49
N ASN A 218 17.65 -1.16 -10.18
CA ASN A 218 18.57 -0.14 -9.65
C ASN A 218 19.99 -0.70 -9.65
N ASP A 219 20.78 -0.34 -10.67
CA ASP A 219 22.14 -0.88 -10.89
C ASP A 219 23.10 -0.66 -9.70
N GLU A 220 22.98 0.48 -8.98
CA GLU A 220 23.80 0.74 -7.79
C GLU A 220 23.44 -0.21 -6.63
N LEU A 221 22.14 -0.45 -6.42
CA LEU A 221 21.67 -1.41 -5.43
C LEU A 221 22.07 -2.83 -5.81
N ASP A 222 21.93 -3.19 -7.08
CA ASP A 222 22.26 -4.51 -7.61
C ASP A 222 23.76 -4.83 -7.43
N ALA A 223 24.63 -3.89 -7.81
CA ALA A 223 26.07 -4.04 -7.61
C ALA A 223 26.45 -4.17 -6.13
N ALA A 224 25.88 -3.33 -5.27
CA ALA A 224 26.16 -3.36 -3.83
C ALA A 224 25.59 -4.63 -3.15
N ALA A 225 24.46 -5.14 -3.62
CA ALA A 225 23.84 -6.38 -3.14
C ALA A 225 24.68 -7.61 -3.50
N ILE A 226 25.24 -7.67 -4.72
CA ILE A 226 26.18 -8.73 -5.12
C ILE A 226 27.41 -8.72 -4.19
N GLU A 227 28.00 -7.55 -3.97
CA GLU A 227 29.20 -7.43 -3.13
C GLU A 227 28.92 -7.85 -1.68
N ALA A 228 27.77 -7.43 -1.13
CA ALA A 228 27.32 -7.83 0.19
C ALA A 228 27.23 -9.36 0.34
N ILE A 229 26.75 -10.08 -0.67
CA ILE A 229 26.73 -11.55 -0.64
C ILE A 229 28.13 -12.14 -0.79
N ARG A 230 28.99 -11.63 -1.67
CA ARG A 230 30.37 -12.16 -1.84
C ARG A 230 31.19 -12.14 -0.54
N VAL A 231 31.00 -11.12 0.29
CA VAL A 231 31.69 -11.02 1.60
C VAL A 231 31.00 -11.81 2.71
N SER A 232 29.75 -12.25 2.51
CA SER A 232 29.01 -13.04 3.50
C SER A 232 29.58 -14.44 3.69
N ARG A 233 29.35 -15.06 4.86
CA ARG A 233 29.75 -16.44 5.17
C ARG A 233 28.60 -17.16 5.85
N PHE A 234 28.41 -18.42 5.49
CA PHE A 234 27.38 -19.28 6.04
C PHE A 234 28.01 -20.51 6.70
N THR A 235 27.22 -21.23 7.50
CA THR A 235 27.60 -22.56 7.96
C THR A 235 27.93 -23.45 6.76
N GLY A 236 28.93 -24.31 6.92
CA GLY A 236 29.42 -25.19 5.84
C GLY A 236 28.35 -26.11 5.23
N GLY A 237 28.71 -26.69 4.09
CA GLY A 237 27.84 -27.52 3.25
C GLY A 237 27.53 -26.84 1.92
N ALA A 238 27.76 -27.57 0.83
CA ALA A 238 27.48 -27.04 -0.50
C ALA A 238 25.96 -26.94 -0.73
N ARG A 239 25.51 -25.78 -1.18
CA ARG A 239 24.10 -25.49 -1.46
C ARG A 239 23.92 -24.84 -2.81
N THR A 240 22.76 -25.07 -3.41
CA THR A 240 22.36 -24.42 -4.65
C THR A 240 21.04 -23.68 -4.49
N GLY A 241 20.87 -22.60 -5.27
CA GLY A 241 19.61 -21.86 -5.35
C GLY A 241 19.29 -21.02 -4.11
N CYS A 242 20.30 -20.55 -3.37
CA CYS A 242 20.09 -19.62 -2.27
C CYS A 242 19.63 -18.25 -2.77
N LEU A 243 18.78 -17.59 -2.00
CA LEU A 243 18.21 -16.29 -2.31
C LEU A 243 18.31 -15.37 -1.10
N TYR A 244 18.71 -14.12 -1.31
CA TYR A 244 18.73 -13.11 -0.26
C TYR A 244 18.27 -11.74 -0.79
N PRO A 245 17.24 -11.12 -0.19
CA PRO A 245 16.77 -9.81 -0.62
C PRO A 245 17.52 -8.67 0.07
N TYR A 246 17.83 -7.62 -0.69
CA TYR A 246 18.17 -6.29 -0.17
C TYR A 246 17.19 -5.27 -0.73
N TRP A 247 16.89 -4.23 0.03
CA TRP A 247 15.97 -3.18 -0.42
C TRP A 247 16.36 -1.81 0.11
N ARG A 248 15.96 -0.79 -0.64
CA ARG A 248 16.15 0.62 -0.32
C ARG A 248 14.77 1.27 -0.18
N SER A 249 14.57 1.98 0.92
CA SER A 249 13.42 2.86 1.07
C SER A 249 13.39 3.91 -0.06
N ALA A 250 12.20 4.39 -0.39
CA ALA A 250 12.05 5.39 -1.43
C ALA A 250 12.86 6.65 -1.16
N GLY A 251 13.41 7.22 -2.24
CA GLY A 251 14.00 8.54 -2.22
C GLY A 251 12.92 9.59 -2.01
N LYS A 252 13.29 10.70 -1.40
CA LYS A 252 12.38 11.82 -1.18
C LYS A 252 11.92 12.40 -2.52
N LEU A 253 10.61 12.46 -2.71
CA LEU A 253 10.00 13.17 -3.83
C LEU A 253 9.46 14.51 -3.27
N PRO A 254 10.12 15.64 -3.57
CA PRO A 254 9.74 16.92 -2.98
C PRO A 254 8.35 17.37 -3.43
N ALA A 255 7.63 18.07 -2.55
CA ALA A 255 6.32 18.62 -2.88
C ALA A 255 6.42 19.61 -4.06
N PRO A 256 5.36 19.75 -4.87
CA PRO A 256 5.25 20.87 -5.80
C PRO A 256 5.33 22.21 -5.07
N GLU A 257 5.65 23.27 -5.80
CA GLU A 257 5.66 24.64 -5.25
C GLU A 257 4.29 24.97 -4.64
N ARG A 258 4.30 25.56 -3.44
CA ARG A 258 3.09 25.94 -2.72
C ARG A 258 2.80 27.41 -2.97
N PRO A 259 1.57 27.79 -3.36
CA PRO A 259 1.19 29.19 -3.49
C PRO A 259 1.22 29.90 -2.12
N ALA A 260 1.32 31.23 -2.13
CA ALA A 260 1.27 32.01 -0.90
C ALA A 260 -0.13 31.92 -0.27
N GLU A 261 -0.21 31.85 1.07
CA GLU A 261 -1.48 31.64 1.79
C GLU A 261 -2.47 32.78 1.54
N GLU A 262 -1.95 34.00 1.45
CA GLU A 262 -2.73 35.22 1.20
C GLU A 262 -3.41 35.21 -0.18
N GLN A 263 -2.82 34.50 -1.16
CA GLN A 263 -3.40 34.36 -2.51
C GLN A 263 -4.58 33.39 -2.52
N MET A 264 -4.64 32.50 -1.53
CA MET A 264 -5.65 31.44 -1.45
C MET A 264 -6.77 31.80 -0.46
N ARG A 265 -6.57 32.80 0.40
CA ARG A 265 -7.54 33.18 1.43
C ARG A 265 -8.85 33.70 0.80
N PRO A 266 -10.03 33.24 1.25
CA PRO A 266 -11.32 33.75 0.78
C PRO A 266 -11.45 35.27 0.98
N ALA A 267 -12.01 35.98 0.00
CA ALA A 267 -12.10 37.44 0.01
C ALA A 267 -12.96 38.01 1.15
N ASP A 268 -13.93 37.22 1.63
CA ASP A 268 -14.86 37.53 2.71
C ASP A 268 -14.49 36.87 4.05
N ALA A 269 -13.25 36.39 4.19
CA ALA A 269 -12.77 35.73 5.39
C ALA A 269 -12.71 36.69 6.61
N VAL A 270 -13.45 36.36 7.67
CA VAL A 270 -13.42 37.07 8.97
C VAL A 270 -12.52 36.35 9.98
N CYS A 271 -11.59 35.51 9.50
CA CYS A 271 -10.69 34.75 10.36
C CYS A 271 -9.63 35.64 11.06
N PRO A 272 -9.36 35.46 12.37
CA PRO A 272 -8.23 36.11 13.01
C PRO A 272 -6.89 35.71 12.34
N ALA A 273 -5.86 36.54 12.50
CA ALA A 273 -4.52 36.23 11.97
C ALA A 273 -3.93 34.94 12.57
N LYS A 274 -4.39 34.54 13.76
CA LYS A 274 -4.00 33.29 14.42
C LYS A 274 -5.22 32.65 15.06
N VAL A 275 -5.44 31.38 14.75
CA VAL A 275 -6.48 30.56 15.37
C VAL A 275 -5.93 29.93 16.64
N GLU A 276 -6.57 30.22 17.78
CA GLU A 276 -6.24 29.61 19.07
C GLU A 276 -7.07 28.33 19.27
N TRP A 277 -6.39 27.22 19.58
CA TRP A 277 -7.01 25.90 19.70
C TRP A 277 -7.18 25.50 21.17
N THR A 278 -8.42 25.15 21.55
CA THR A 278 -8.69 24.43 22.81
C THR A 278 -8.14 23.01 22.74
N THR A 279 -8.42 22.32 21.64
CA THR A 279 -7.88 20.99 21.32
C THR A 279 -7.17 21.10 19.98
N ARG A 280 -5.86 20.88 19.96
CA ARG A 280 -5.08 20.96 18.73
C ARG A 280 -5.46 19.83 17.76
N PRO A 281 -5.52 20.09 16.45
CA PRO A 281 -5.66 19.06 15.43
C PRO A 281 -4.62 17.96 15.58
N THR A 282 -5.04 16.71 15.43
CA THR A 282 -4.12 15.57 15.41
C THR A 282 -3.49 15.46 14.03
N THR A 283 -2.23 15.84 13.92
CA THR A 283 -1.49 15.72 12.64
C THR A 283 -1.30 14.26 12.25
N SER A 284 -1.61 13.91 11.01
CA SER A 284 -1.40 12.57 10.47
C SER A 284 -1.07 12.64 8.98
N TYR A 285 -0.08 11.85 8.57
CA TYR A 285 0.39 11.82 7.19
C TYR A 285 -0.30 10.70 6.41
N PRO A 286 -0.70 10.90 5.13
CA PRO A 286 -1.28 9.84 4.31
C PRO A 286 -0.35 8.61 4.24
N PRO A 287 -0.74 7.44 4.81
CA PRO A 287 0.20 6.33 5.01
C PRO A 287 0.82 5.79 3.71
N ALA A 288 0.07 5.80 2.61
CA ALA A 288 0.55 5.30 1.32
C ALA A 288 1.63 6.24 0.71
N TYR A 289 1.46 7.56 0.83
CA TYR A 289 2.47 8.54 0.41
C TYR A 289 3.73 8.50 1.27
N ARG A 290 3.57 8.26 2.60
CA ARG A 290 4.71 8.07 3.51
C ARG A 290 5.62 6.92 3.07
N LYS A 291 5.04 5.79 2.64
CA LYS A 291 5.80 4.61 2.18
C LYS A 291 6.67 4.91 0.95
N ARG A 292 6.29 5.90 0.15
CA ARG A 292 7.00 6.35 -1.05
C ARG A 292 7.82 7.63 -0.83
N ALA A 293 7.91 8.13 0.41
CA ALA A 293 8.60 9.39 0.73
C ALA A 293 8.18 10.58 -0.17
N ILE A 294 6.90 10.63 -0.51
CA ILE A 294 6.31 11.70 -1.33
C ILE A 294 5.86 12.81 -0.41
N GLU A 295 6.47 13.98 -0.53
CA GLU A 295 6.05 15.22 0.13
C GLU A 295 4.89 15.86 -0.63
N GLY A 296 4.02 16.55 0.11
CA GLY A 296 2.87 17.26 -0.43
C GLY A 296 2.35 18.31 0.54
N TRP A 297 1.38 19.08 0.09
CA TRP A 297 0.71 20.10 0.87
C TRP A 297 -0.77 20.16 0.50
N ALA A 298 -1.56 20.71 1.41
CA ALA A 298 -2.94 21.07 1.15
C ALA A 298 -3.23 22.40 1.84
N ILE A 299 -4.02 23.23 1.17
CA ILE A 299 -4.57 24.47 1.70
C ILE A 299 -6.06 24.25 1.82
N VAL A 300 -6.58 24.43 3.02
CA VAL A 300 -7.99 24.22 3.34
C VAL A 300 -8.55 25.50 3.94
N SER A 301 -9.84 25.74 3.69
CA SER A 301 -10.60 26.73 4.43
C SER A 301 -11.56 26.05 5.40
N PHE A 302 -11.89 26.70 6.51
CA PHE A 302 -12.88 26.25 7.48
C PHE A 302 -13.52 27.43 8.22
N ASP A 303 -14.67 27.15 8.82
CA ASP A 303 -15.36 28.08 9.70
C ASP A 303 -15.28 27.58 11.15
N THR A 304 -15.45 28.50 12.09
CA THR A 304 -15.48 28.22 13.52
C THR A 304 -16.76 28.79 14.13
N ALA A 305 -17.50 27.96 14.84
CA ALA A 305 -18.69 28.39 15.57
C ALA A 305 -18.31 29.15 16.86
N PRO A 306 -19.20 29.99 17.42
CA PRO A 306 -18.97 30.66 18.70
C PRO A 306 -18.59 29.72 19.85
N TRP A 307 -19.11 28.48 19.87
CA TRP A 307 -18.76 27.47 20.88
C TRP A 307 -17.49 26.65 20.56
N GLY A 308 -16.71 27.08 19.57
CA GLY A 308 -15.39 26.56 19.22
C GLY A 308 -15.38 25.35 18.26
N GLU A 309 -16.54 24.91 17.77
CA GLU A 309 -16.62 23.80 16.81
C GLU A 309 -16.14 24.23 15.43
N VAL A 310 -15.42 23.34 14.75
CA VAL A 310 -14.93 23.54 13.38
C VAL A 310 -15.94 22.99 12.38
N GLY A 311 -16.35 23.81 11.42
CA GLY A 311 -17.33 23.47 10.39
C GLY A 311 -16.89 23.92 9.00
N ASN A 312 -17.72 23.61 7.99
CA ASN A 312 -17.55 24.08 6.60
C ASN A 312 -16.14 23.90 6.02
N VAL A 313 -15.44 22.84 6.42
CA VAL A 313 -14.07 22.56 5.96
C VAL A 313 -14.10 22.24 4.46
N LYS A 314 -13.30 22.94 3.66
CA LYS A 314 -13.17 22.80 2.21
C LYS A 314 -11.70 22.78 1.82
N VAL A 315 -11.36 22.05 0.76
CA VAL A 315 -10.02 22.11 0.15
C VAL A 315 -10.00 23.24 -0.86
N LEU A 316 -9.05 24.16 -0.72
CA LEU A 316 -8.79 25.22 -1.70
C LEU A 316 -7.84 24.72 -2.78
N ASP A 317 -6.78 24.02 -2.38
CA ASP A 317 -5.87 23.32 -3.29
C ASP A 317 -5.10 22.22 -2.53
N ALA A 318 -4.63 21.20 -3.24
CA ALA A 318 -3.82 20.13 -2.69
C ALA A 318 -2.90 19.50 -3.75
N GLN A 319 -1.63 19.34 -3.40
CA GLN A 319 -0.60 18.83 -4.30
C GLN A 319 0.31 17.81 -3.62
N PRO A 320 0.83 16.80 -4.36
CA PRO A 320 0.55 16.52 -5.77
C PRO A 320 -0.82 15.85 -6.03
N SER A 321 -1.59 15.54 -4.98
CA SER A 321 -2.85 14.80 -5.07
C SER A 321 -3.92 15.31 -4.11
N ALA A 322 -5.18 15.16 -4.50
CA ALA A 322 -6.38 15.38 -3.68
C ALA A 322 -6.40 14.56 -2.36
N ASP A 323 -5.63 13.47 -2.28
CA ASP A 323 -5.49 12.69 -1.04
C ASP A 323 -4.91 13.53 0.12
N PHE A 324 -4.01 14.47 -0.18
CA PHE A 324 -3.49 15.42 0.81
C PHE A 324 -4.58 16.37 1.31
N GLY A 325 -5.46 16.83 0.42
CA GLY A 325 -6.63 17.66 0.77
C GLY A 325 -7.58 16.91 1.69
N SER A 326 -7.92 15.67 1.34
CA SER A 326 -8.79 14.82 2.15
C SER A 326 -8.20 14.57 3.55
N GLN A 327 -6.89 14.33 3.63
CA GLN A 327 -6.19 14.17 4.91
C GLN A 327 -6.19 15.48 5.72
N ALA A 328 -5.96 16.64 5.09
CA ALA A 328 -5.98 17.94 5.76
C ALA A 328 -7.36 18.27 6.34
N MET A 329 -8.44 17.97 5.61
CA MET A 329 -9.80 18.11 6.13
C MET A 329 -10.02 17.28 7.40
N ASN A 330 -9.56 16.02 7.41
CA ASN A 330 -9.67 15.15 8.58
C ASN A 330 -8.85 15.65 9.77
N ILE A 331 -7.65 16.20 9.52
CA ILE A 331 -6.82 16.84 10.55
C ILE A 331 -7.59 18.00 11.18
N ILE A 332 -8.06 18.95 10.37
CA ILE A 332 -8.74 20.17 10.87
C ILE A 332 -10.01 19.83 11.65
N ARG A 333 -10.82 18.88 11.18
CA ARG A 333 -12.02 18.40 11.87
C ARG A 333 -11.76 17.74 13.23
N SER A 334 -10.54 17.26 13.48
CA SER A 334 -10.18 16.66 14.77
C SER A 334 -9.88 17.70 15.87
N GLY A 335 -9.73 18.97 15.48
CA GLY A 335 -9.45 20.06 16.41
C GLY A 335 -10.71 20.75 16.93
N ARG A 336 -10.54 21.54 17.98
CA ARG A 336 -11.56 22.46 18.52
C ARG A 336 -10.93 23.80 18.84
N VAL A 337 -11.52 24.87 18.33
CA VAL A 337 -11.06 26.25 18.52
C VAL A 337 -11.52 26.77 19.88
N THR A 338 -10.82 27.77 20.42
CA THR A 338 -11.28 28.48 21.63
C THR A 338 -12.59 29.20 21.34
N PRO A 339 -13.64 29.02 22.17
CA PRO A 339 -14.90 29.73 22.00
C PRO A 339 -14.71 31.25 21.91
N SER A 340 -15.51 31.90 21.07
CA SER A 340 -15.55 33.34 20.89
C SER A 340 -16.98 33.83 20.76
N ALA A 341 -17.22 35.13 20.91
CA ALA A 341 -18.58 35.66 20.88
C ALA A 341 -19.25 35.57 19.49
N GLN A 342 -18.46 35.60 18.40
CA GLN A 342 -18.98 35.65 17.02
C GLN A 342 -18.61 34.45 16.15
N GLY A 343 -17.63 33.63 16.54
CA GLY A 343 -17.02 32.66 15.63
C GLY A 343 -16.14 33.32 14.57
N ALA A 344 -15.79 32.56 13.53
CA ALA A 344 -15.03 33.06 12.39
C ALA A 344 -15.37 32.29 11.11
N SER A 345 -15.24 32.94 9.96
CA SER A 345 -15.44 32.32 8.64
C SER A 345 -14.21 32.47 7.75
N GLY A 346 -14.00 31.49 6.86
CA GLY A 346 -12.90 31.53 5.90
C GLY A 346 -11.51 31.59 6.56
N CYS A 347 -11.37 30.95 7.72
CA CYS A 347 -10.08 30.37 8.10
C CYS A 347 -9.74 29.26 7.09
#